data_AF-A0A7C3VIP1-F1
#
_entry.id   AF-A0A7C3VIP1-F1
#
_cell.length_a   1.000
_cell.length_b   1.000
_cell.length_c   1.000
_cell.angle_alpha   90.00
_cell.angle_beta   90.00
_cell.angle_gamma   90.00
#
_symmetry.space_group_name_H-M   'P 1'
#
loop_
_entity.id
_entity.type
_entity.pdbx_description
1 polymer ?
#
loop_
_entity_poly.entity_id
_entity_poly.type
_entity_poly.pdbx_seq_one_letter_code
_entity_poly.pdbx_strand_id
1 'polypeptide(L)'
;MSKNVLVLCLTFFLMMSGTAAFEYLGDVYIAKTDDGVEIKLLRYHPLGESINEGAQPVLLFSGLMCNMNEYLLHTPPELKDVYSIELPSDLANWAVGDERIQNDPMLYYSLAYYLWKQGYDVWLVNYRGTGIKGMKSQVGSAKTSLDTWALYDTRAAVRKVFEVTGKHPVIGGHSTGGLVSYVYLQGAKFRWTYHCLLGEPWCKKVVSDENLVRERNGEVNGAETVIGVIALDPAMIPPLPEVTDMKLMWLLLDTPLYIDIRGIIEEIARNERLWCKTMLTVDGLFDLIFRMNERYGEYSEIVRYLTFTNPRNLNPALDDFLARYIADSLYTPTLAQYNDFGTHKTAREYLRKWR
;
A
#
# COMPACT_ATOMS: atom_id res chain seq x y z
N MET A 1 6.04 50.31 -10.10
CA MET A 1 6.05 48.87 -9.78
C MET A 1 5.39 48.15 -10.93
N SER A 2 6.18 47.43 -11.73
CA SER A 2 5.79 46.99 -13.06
C SER A 2 4.87 45.76 -13.01
N LYS A 3 3.94 45.70 -13.98
CA LYS A 3 3.00 44.59 -14.21
C LYS A 3 3.67 43.20 -14.27
N ASN A 4 4.99 43.15 -14.45
CA ASN A 4 5.78 41.91 -14.51
C ASN A 4 5.94 41.22 -13.14
N VAL A 5 5.91 41.96 -12.02
CA VAL A 5 6.00 41.34 -10.67
C VAL A 5 4.66 40.70 -10.27
N LEU A 6 3.53 41.31 -10.67
CA LEU A 6 2.21 40.77 -10.39
C LEU A 6 1.92 39.50 -11.20
N VAL A 7 2.39 39.43 -12.45
CA VAL A 7 2.28 38.22 -13.29
C VAL A 7 3.15 37.09 -12.76
N LEU A 8 4.35 37.38 -12.22
CA LEU A 8 5.21 36.36 -11.60
C LEU A 8 4.61 35.78 -10.30
N CYS A 9 3.95 36.61 -9.50
CA CYS A 9 3.25 36.14 -8.30
C CYS A 9 1.97 35.37 -8.64
N LEU A 10 1.25 35.77 -9.70
CA LEU A 10 0.06 35.05 -10.17
C LEU A 10 0.42 33.72 -10.85
N THR A 11 1.54 33.60 -11.57
CA THR A 11 2.00 32.30 -12.09
C THR A 11 2.52 31.37 -10.99
N PHE A 12 3.06 31.90 -9.88
CA PHE A 12 3.42 31.09 -8.72
C PHE A 12 2.19 30.55 -7.98
N PHE A 13 1.12 31.33 -7.87
CA PHE A 13 -0.15 30.88 -7.25
C PHE A 13 -1.02 30.01 -8.17
N LEU A 14 -0.98 30.21 -9.50
CA LEU A 14 -1.68 29.36 -10.48
C LEU A 14 -0.94 28.06 -10.78
N MET A 15 0.34 27.94 -10.40
CA MET A 15 1.06 26.66 -10.36
C MET A 15 0.87 25.91 -9.05
N MET A 16 -0.02 26.33 -8.14
CA MET A 16 -0.31 25.61 -6.89
C MET A 16 -1.79 25.25 -6.72
N SER A 17 -2.64 25.58 -7.69
CA SER A 17 -4.07 25.26 -7.68
C SER A 17 -4.43 23.98 -8.45
N GLY A 18 -3.48 23.05 -8.59
CA GLY A 18 -3.73 21.73 -9.20
C GLY A 18 -2.67 20.65 -8.96
N THR A 19 -1.69 20.90 -8.09
CA THR A 19 -0.38 20.23 -8.14
C THR A 19 -0.29 18.90 -7.43
N ALA A 20 0.32 17.93 -8.12
CA ALA A 20 1.04 16.73 -7.65
C ALA A 20 0.47 15.99 -6.42
N ALA A 21 0.13 14.72 -6.61
CA ALA A 21 -0.25 13.81 -5.52
C ALA A 21 0.97 13.33 -4.70
N PHE A 22 1.69 14.26 -4.10
CA PHE A 22 2.94 14.02 -3.38
C PHE A 22 4.14 13.63 -4.27
N GLU A 23 4.05 13.87 -5.58
CA GLU A 23 5.18 13.68 -6.52
C GLU A 23 6.37 14.59 -6.19
N TYR A 24 6.16 15.66 -5.42
CA TYR A 24 7.24 16.53 -4.95
C TYR A 24 8.09 15.91 -3.82
N LEU A 25 7.70 14.73 -3.32
CA LEU A 25 8.42 13.97 -2.28
C LEU A 25 9.33 12.88 -2.86
N GLY A 26 9.66 12.93 -4.15
CA GLY A 26 10.59 11.98 -4.74
C GLY A 26 10.55 11.91 -6.26
N ASP A 27 11.37 11.03 -6.81
CA ASP A 27 11.37 10.73 -8.24
C ASP A 27 10.34 9.65 -8.57
N VAL A 28 9.46 9.91 -9.55
CA VAL A 28 8.43 8.96 -9.96
C VAL A 28 8.93 8.09 -11.11
N TYR A 29 8.86 6.77 -10.92
CA TYR A 29 9.21 5.78 -11.93
C TYR A 29 7.98 4.99 -12.38
N ILE A 30 8.05 4.45 -13.59
CA ILE A 30 7.04 3.55 -14.16
C ILE A 30 7.69 2.18 -14.35
N ALA A 31 7.09 1.14 -13.79
CA ALA A 31 7.44 -0.24 -14.09
C ALA A 31 6.31 -0.88 -14.92
N LYS A 32 6.69 -1.60 -15.98
CA LYS A 32 5.74 -2.34 -16.81
C LYS A 32 5.73 -3.80 -16.38
N THR A 33 4.54 -4.27 -16.02
CA THR A 33 4.31 -5.66 -15.62
C THR A 33 4.30 -6.61 -16.83
N ASP A 34 4.49 -7.90 -16.60
CA ASP A 34 4.54 -8.91 -17.68
C ASP A 34 3.22 -9.01 -18.47
N ASP A 35 2.09 -8.64 -17.86
CA ASP A 35 0.79 -8.55 -18.52
C ASP A 35 0.47 -7.14 -19.07
N GLY A 36 1.46 -6.25 -19.07
CA GLY A 36 1.45 -4.98 -19.79
C GLY A 36 0.88 -3.79 -19.01
N VAL A 37 0.50 -3.96 -17.74
CA VAL A 37 0.01 -2.88 -16.88
C VAL A 37 1.17 -2.04 -16.36
N GLU A 38 1.02 -0.72 -16.41
CA GLU A 38 2.00 0.22 -15.85
C GLU A 38 1.70 0.55 -14.38
N ILE A 39 2.67 0.29 -13.51
CA ILE A 39 2.61 0.63 -12.08
C ILE A 39 3.58 1.75 -11.74
N LYS A 40 3.20 2.59 -10.78
CA LYS A 40 3.96 3.75 -10.32
C LYS A 40 4.77 3.41 -9.07
N LEU A 41 6.02 3.85 -9.09
CA LEU A 41 6.92 3.80 -7.94
C LEU A 41 7.36 5.22 -7.59
N LEU A 42 7.52 5.51 -6.31
CA LEU A 42 8.17 6.71 -5.81
C LEU A 42 9.50 6.32 -5.17
N ARG A 43 10.59 6.93 -5.66
CA ARG A 43 11.87 6.91 -5.00
C ARG A 43 11.95 8.13 -4.08
N TYR A 44 11.65 7.91 -2.81
CA TYR A 44 11.39 8.96 -1.84
C TYR A 44 12.67 9.71 -1.45
N HIS A 45 12.52 11.03 -1.34
CA HIS A 45 13.40 11.88 -0.56
C HIS A 45 12.59 13.04 0.04
N PRO A 46 12.97 13.56 1.22
CA PRO A 46 12.29 14.72 1.79
C PRO A 46 12.39 15.94 0.87
N LEU A 47 11.42 16.84 0.99
CA LEU A 47 11.42 18.09 0.23
C LEU A 47 12.71 18.89 0.50
N GLY A 48 13.39 19.30 -0.57
CA GLY A 48 14.64 20.04 -0.52
C GLY A 48 15.90 19.19 -0.27
N GLU A 49 15.76 17.87 -0.14
CA GLU A 49 16.87 16.93 -0.03
C GLU A 49 17.05 16.12 -1.32
N SER A 50 18.15 15.38 -1.39
CA SER A 50 18.36 14.33 -2.39
C SER A 50 18.04 12.95 -1.83
N ILE A 51 17.93 11.97 -2.73
CA ILE A 51 18.05 10.57 -2.35
C ILE A 51 19.39 10.30 -1.65
N ASN A 52 19.45 9.21 -0.87
CA ASN A 52 20.71 8.70 -0.35
C ASN A 52 21.43 7.93 -1.47
N GLU A 53 22.29 8.61 -2.21
CA GLU A 53 23.01 7.99 -3.33
C GLU A 53 23.87 6.81 -2.87
N GLY A 54 23.80 5.71 -3.62
CA GLY A 54 24.57 4.51 -3.29
C GLY A 54 24.16 3.84 -1.98
N ALA A 55 23.03 4.21 -1.36
CA ALA A 55 22.47 3.49 -0.23
C ALA A 55 21.90 2.12 -0.61
N GLN A 56 21.45 1.36 0.40
CA GLN A 56 20.75 0.09 0.19
C GLN A 56 19.27 0.37 -0.12
N PRO A 57 18.72 -0.11 -1.26
CA PRO A 57 17.31 0.06 -1.55
C PRO A 57 16.40 -0.72 -0.60
N VAL A 58 15.33 -0.07 -0.16
CA VAL A 58 14.21 -0.67 0.60
C VAL A 58 12.93 -0.40 -0.19
N LEU A 59 12.28 -1.46 -0.67
CA LEU A 59 11.06 -1.41 -1.48
C LEU A 59 9.85 -1.85 -0.65
N LEU A 60 8.91 -0.93 -0.42
CA LEU A 60 7.74 -1.14 0.41
C LEU A 60 6.44 -1.21 -0.40
N PHE A 61 5.62 -2.23 -0.11
CA PHE A 61 4.32 -2.51 -0.70
C PHE A 61 3.19 -2.20 0.30
N SER A 62 2.10 -1.56 -0.14
CA SER A 62 1.00 -1.18 0.76
C SER A 62 0.08 -2.34 1.16
N GLY A 63 -0.76 -2.10 2.16
CA GLY A 63 -1.86 -2.99 2.56
C GLY A 63 -3.00 -3.11 1.54
N LEU A 64 -3.97 -3.97 1.84
CA LEU A 64 -5.22 -4.05 1.05
C LEU A 64 -6.00 -2.74 1.21
N MET A 65 -6.59 -2.23 0.12
CA MET A 65 -7.31 -0.94 0.13
C MET A 65 -6.44 0.26 0.52
N CYS A 66 -5.12 0.14 0.41
CA CYS A 66 -4.17 1.19 0.70
C CYS A 66 -3.30 1.48 -0.53
N ASN A 67 -2.79 2.71 -0.61
CA ASN A 67 -1.74 3.09 -1.55
C ASN A 67 -0.45 3.43 -0.79
N MET A 68 0.60 3.81 -1.53
CA MET A 68 1.94 4.08 -0.97
C MET A 68 2.00 5.21 0.08
N ASN A 69 0.98 6.07 0.15
CA ASN A 69 0.93 7.15 1.13
C ASN A 69 0.87 6.63 2.57
N GLU A 70 0.56 5.35 2.76
CA GLU A 70 0.71 4.61 4.01
C GLU A 70 2.10 4.80 4.66
N TYR A 71 3.12 5.06 3.85
CA TYR A 71 4.49 5.26 4.32
C TYR A 71 4.94 6.73 4.29
N LEU A 72 4.09 7.64 3.79
CA LEU A 72 4.42 9.04 3.50
C LEU A 72 3.67 10.01 4.41
N LEU A 73 3.47 9.69 5.68
CA LEU A 73 2.76 10.59 6.58
C LEU A 73 3.50 11.93 6.72
N HIS A 74 2.82 13.02 6.39
CA HIS A 74 3.31 14.39 6.51
C HIS A 74 2.07 15.29 6.52
N THR A 75 2.22 16.53 6.97
CA THR A 75 1.12 17.49 6.90
C THR A 75 1.00 17.99 5.46
N PRO A 76 -0.11 17.71 4.74
CA PRO A 76 -0.31 18.22 3.38
C PRO A 76 -0.32 19.77 3.40
N PRO A 77 0.27 20.46 2.40
CA PRO A 77 0.34 21.91 2.39
C PRO A 77 -1.02 22.60 2.54
N GLU A 78 -2.07 22.02 1.96
CA GLU A 78 -3.44 22.53 2.02
C GLU A 78 -4.14 22.32 3.37
N LEU A 79 -3.60 21.47 4.25
CA LEU A 79 -4.15 21.19 5.58
C LEU A 79 -3.25 21.69 6.72
N LYS A 80 -2.19 22.45 6.41
CA LYS A 80 -1.21 22.93 7.40
C LYS A 80 -1.83 23.75 8.54
N ASP A 81 -2.86 24.53 8.25
CA ASP A 81 -3.54 25.36 9.25
C ASP A 81 -4.64 24.60 10.02
N VAL A 82 -4.94 23.37 9.60
CA VAL A 82 -6.01 22.53 10.16
C VAL A 82 -5.45 21.38 11.00
N TYR A 83 -4.40 20.73 10.50
CA TYR A 83 -3.75 19.65 11.20
C TYR A 83 -2.90 20.19 12.34
N SER A 84 -3.25 19.80 13.56
CA SER A 84 -2.50 20.09 14.78
C SER A 84 -2.18 18.77 15.46
N ILE A 85 -0.90 18.38 15.41
CA ILE A 85 -0.42 17.16 16.05
C ILE A 85 0.59 17.52 17.12
N GLU A 86 0.35 17.02 18.32
CA GLU A 86 1.32 17.04 19.40
C GLU A 86 2.18 15.77 19.33
N LEU A 87 3.50 15.97 19.40
CA LEU A 87 4.43 14.86 19.50
C LEU A 87 4.27 14.16 20.87
N PRO A 88 4.44 12.84 20.94
CA PRO A 88 4.42 12.14 22.22
C PRO A 88 5.57 12.62 23.12
N SER A 89 5.35 12.63 24.43
CA SER A 89 6.34 13.09 25.41
C SER A 89 7.62 12.24 25.42
N ASP A 90 7.50 10.98 25.03
CA ASP A 90 8.56 9.97 24.97
C ASP A 90 8.98 9.70 23.51
N LEU A 91 9.50 10.75 22.85
CA LEU A 91 10.02 10.64 21.49
C LEU A 91 11.10 9.56 21.37
N ALA A 92 11.02 8.77 20.30
CA ALA A 92 12.10 7.86 19.93
C ALA A 92 13.40 8.63 19.64
N ASN A 93 14.55 8.06 20.02
CA ASN A 93 15.87 8.71 19.93
C ASN A 93 16.20 9.29 18.55
N TRP A 94 15.73 8.65 17.46
CA TRP A 94 15.98 9.12 16.10
C TRP A 94 15.27 10.45 15.78
N ALA A 95 14.19 10.77 16.50
CA ALA A 95 13.36 11.95 16.26
C ALA A 95 13.72 13.13 17.18
N VAL A 96 14.43 12.88 18.29
CA VAL A 96 14.82 13.91 19.25
C VAL A 96 15.70 14.96 18.56
N GLY A 97 15.28 16.23 18.64
CA GLY A 97 16.03 17.36 18.06
C GLY A 97 15.93 17.49 16.54
N ASP A 98 15.08 16.70 15.88
CA ASP A 98 14.89 16.80 14.43
C ASP A 98 14.07 18.05 14.05
N GLU A 99 14.69 19.00 13.36
CA GLU A 99 14.02 20.25 12.95
C GLU A 99 12.86 20.02 11.98
N ARG A 100 12.89 19.00 11.12
CA ARG A 100 11.81 18.71 10.18
C ARG A 100 10.60 18.15 10.92
N ILE A 101 10.80 17.26 11.89
CA ILE A 101 9.72 16.75 12.74
C ILE A 101 9.16 17.84 13.66
N GLN A 102 10.01 18.75 14.17
CA GLN A 102 9.52 19.89 14.94
C GLN A 102 8.64 20.83 14.11
N ASN A 103 8.98 21.01 12.82
CA ASN A 103 8.21 21.84 11.90
C ASN A 103 6.97 21.13 11.32
N ASP A 104 7.01 19.80 11.21
CA ASP A 104 5.90 18.94 10.78
C ASP A 104 5.85 17.67 11.65
N PRO A 105 5.12 17.70 12.77
CA PRO A 105 5.00 16.56 13.68
C PRO A 105 4.46 15.27 13.05
N MET A 106 3.73 15.33 11.93
CA MET A 106 3.27 14.12 11.22
C MET A 106 4.43 13.28 10.69
N LEU A 107 5.56 13.90 10.34
CA LEU A 107 6.74 13.18 9.83
C LEU A 107 7.29 12.17 10.83
N TYR A 108 7.01 12.32 12.13
CA TYR A 108 7.36 11.32 13.15
C TYR A 108 6.76 9.93 12.85
N TYR A 109 5.59 9.90 12.22
CA TYR A 109 4.88 8.66 11.87
C TYR A 109 5.20 8.17 10.45
N SER A 110 6.09 8.85 9.73
CA SER A 110 6.47 8.50 8.36
C SER A 110 7.58 7.45 8.33
N LEU A 111 7.24 6.23 7.92
CA LEU A 111 8.23 5.18 7.74
C LEU A 111 9.24 5.54 6.63
N ALA A 112 8.80 6.21 5.56
CA ALA A 112 9.69 6.64 4.49
C ALA A 112 10.72 7.67 4.99
N TYR A 113 10.29 8.65 5.79
CA TYR A 113 11.18 9.63 6.39
C TYR A 113 12.18 8.97 7.34
N TYR A 114 11.70 8.08 8.21
CA TYR A 114 12.54 7.32 9.13
C TYR A 114 13.64 6.56 8.38
N LEU A 115 13.28 5.76 7.37
CA LEU A 115 14.23 4.96 6.59
C LEU A 115 15.22 5.83 5.82
N TRP A 116 14.77 6.92 5.20
CA TRP A 116 15.67 7.86 4.54
C TRP A 116 16.66 8.47 5.54
N LYS A 117 16.20 8.86 6.73
CA LYS A 117 17.09 9.39 7.79
C LYS A 117 18.08 8.35 8.31
N GLN A 118 17.74 7.06 8.27
CA GLN A 118 18.66 5.96 8.56
C GLN A 118 19.66 5.67 7.42
N GLY A 119 19.61 6.44 6.32
CA GLY A 119 20.56 6.30 5.21
C GLY A 119 20.17 5.25 4.16
N TYR A 120 18.89 4.85 4.08
CA TYR A 120 18.40 3.94 3.04
C TYR A 120 17.92 4.68 1.79
N ASP A 121 17.93 3.99 0.65
CA ASP A 121 17.29 4.43 -0.59
C ASP A 121 15.86 3.90 -0.60
N VAL A 122 14.88 4.78 -0.36
CA VAL A 122 13.50 4.36 -0.07
C VAL A 122 12.66 4.35 -1.34
N TRP A 123 12.06 3.20 -1.62
CA TRP A 123 11.18 2.97 -2.76
C TRP A 123 9.81 2.54 -2.28
N LEU A 124 8.77 3.20 -2.79
CA LEU A 124 7.38 2.89 -2.49
C LEU A 124 6.65 2.58 -3.79
N VAL A 125 5.64 1.72 -3.75
CA VAL A 125 4.92 1.27 -4.95
C VAL A 125 3.42 1.33 -4.76
N ASN A 126 2.73 1.76 -5.81
CA ASN A 126 1.29 1.63 -5.95
C ASN A 126 1.00 0.40 -6.82
N TYR A 127 0.24 -0.55 -6.29
CA TYR A 127 -0.31 -1.62 -7.11
C TYR A 127 -1.14 -1.07 -8.26
N ARG A 128 -1.33 -1.87 -9.31
CA ARG A 128 -2.29 -1.58 -10.38
C ARG A 128 -3.63 -1.11 -9.80
N GLY A 129 -4.20 -0.05 -10.38
CA GLY A 129 -5.47 0.54 -9.96
C GLY A 129 -5.43 1.40 -8.68
N THR A 130 -4.29 1.51 -7.99
CA THR A 130 -4.16 2.33 -6.78
C THR A 130 -3.34 3.60 -7.02
N GLY A 131 -3.47 4.58 -6.14
CA GLY A 131 -2.71 5.82 -6.14
C GLY A 131 -3.53 7.04 -6.54
N ILE A 132 -2.92 8.21 -6.33
CA ILE A 132 -3.59 9.51 -6.48
C ILE A 132 -2.92 10.28 -7.64
N LYS A 133 -3.70 10.96 -8.46
CA LYS A 133 -3.25 11.80 -9.60
C LYS A 133 -2.08 11.18 -10.40
N GLY A 134 -0.94 11.86 -10.56
CA GLY A 134 0.19 11.37 -11.38
C GLY A 134 0.95 10.19 -10.77
N MET A 135 0.65 9.84 -9.52
CA MET A 135 1.11 8.64 -8.83
C MET A 135 0.13 7.47 -8.95
N LYS A 136 -1.02 7.64 -9.64
CA LYS A 136 -1.97 6.56 -9.89
C LYS A 136 -1.42 5.56 -10.91
N SER A 137 -1.34 4.29 -10.50
CA SER A 137 -1.02 3.17 -11.38
C SER A 137 -2.20 2.87 -12.32
N GLN A 138 -1.90 2.33 -13.50
CA GLN A 138 -2.93 1.95 -14.46
C GLN A 138 -3.87 0.89 -13.86
N VAL A 139 -5.17 1.02 -14.16
CA VAL A 139 -6.16 0.00 -13.79
C VAL A 139 -5.90 -1.26 -14.61
N GLY A 140 -5.63 -2.37 -13.93
CA GLY A 140 -5.47 -3.68 -14.56
C GLY A 140 -6.80 -4.38 -14.83
N SER A 141 -6.73 -5.67 -15.20
CA SER A 141 -7.91 -6.51 -15.37
C SER A 141 -8.75 -6.56 -14.09
N ALA A 142 -10.08 -6.59 -14.23
CA ALA A 142 -10.99 -6.83 -13.10
C ALA A 142 -10.78 -8.20 -12.43
N LYS A 143 -10.02 -9.11 -13.07
CA LYS A 143 -9.57 -10.39 -12.51
C LYS A 143 -8.29 -10.30 -11.67
N THR A 144 -7.82 -9.10 -11.37
CA THR A 144 -6.64 -8.89 -10.51
C THR A 144 -6.89 -9.50 -9.12
N SER A 145 -5.99 -10.40 -8.70
CA SER A 145 -6.00 -11.03 -7.37
C SER A 145 -4.70 -10.75 -6.60
N LEU A 146 -4.54 -11.33 -5.41
CA LEU A 146 -3.28 -11.21 -4.65
C LEU A 146 -2.13 -11.88 -5.41
N ASP A 147 -2.41 -12.95 -6.15
CA ASP A 147 -1.45 -13.60 -7.04
C ASP A 147 -0.99 -12.64 -8.15
N THR A 148 -1.90 -11.84 -8.72
CA THR A 148 -1.54 -10.82 -9.71
C THR A 148 -0.55 -9.80 -9.13
N TRP A 149 -0.81 -9.31 -7.92
CA TRP A 149 0.09 -8.37 -7.25
C TRP A 149 1.46 -9.00 -6.96
N ALA A 150 1.50 -10.21 -6.41
CA ALA A 150 2.77 -10.87 -6.08
C ALA A 150 3.59 -11.30 -7.31
N LEU A 151 2.94 -11.77 -8.38
CA LEU A 151 3.64 -12.36 -9.53
C LEU A 151 3.98 -11.35 -10.62
N TYR A 152 3.18 -10.29 -10.76
CA TYR A 152 3.38 -9.27 -11.79
C TYR A 152 3.87 -7.95 -11.19
N ASP A 153 3.14 -7.37 -10.22
CA ASP A 153 3.45 -6.03 -9.72
C ASP A 153 4.73 -6.01 -8.88
N THR A 154 4.86 -6.92 -7.90
CA THR A 154 6.07 -7.08 -7.08
C THR A 154 7.29 -7.38 -7.94
N ARG A 155 7.15 -8.28 -8.93
CA ARG A 155 8.23 -8.60 -9.88
C ARG A 155 8.69 -7.38 -10.67
N ALA A 156 7.75 -6.62 -11.22
CA ALA A 156 8.05 -5.43 -12.01
C ALA A 156 8.73 -4.35 -11.16
N ALA A 157 8.26 -4.17 -9.92
CA ALA A 157 8.83 -3.22 -8.98
C ALA A 157 10.28 -3.58 -8.59
N VAL A 158 10.53 -4.84 -8.19
CA VAL A 158 11.89 -5.31 -7.85
C VAL A 158 12.86 -5.10 -9.01
N ARG A 159 12.46 -5.52 -10.22
CA ARG A 159 13.30 -5.35 -11.41
C ARG A 159 13.56 -3.88 -11.74
N LYS A 160 12.56 -3.00 -11.55
CA LYS A 160 12.74 -1.56 -11.77
C LYS A 160 13.73 -0.95 -10.77
N VAL A 161 13.65 -1.33 -9.49
CA VAL A 161 14.63 -0.88 -8.49
C VAL A 161 16.03 -1.36 -8.86
N PHE A 162 16.20 -2.63 -9.23
CA PHE A 162 17.49 -3.16 -9.66
C PHE A 162 18.02 -2.45 -10.91
N GLU A 163 17.17 -2.22 -11.92
CA GLU A 163 17.52 -1.51 -13.15
C GLU A 163 18.02 -0.09 -12.88
N VAL A 164 17.36 0.64 -11.98
CA VAL A 164 17.69 2.04 -11.69
C VAL A 164 18.91 2.16 -10.78
N THR A 165 19.05 1.26 -9.80
CA THR A 165 20.05 1.40 -8.72
C THR A 165 21.27 0.51 -8.90
N GLY A 166 21.18 -0.53 -9.73
CA GLY A 166 22.17 -1.62 -9.81
C GLY A 166 22.24 -2.49 -8.55
N LYS A 167 21.28 -2.36 -7.62
CA LYS A 167 21.29 -3.03 -6.31
C LYS A 167 20.00 -3.82 -6.07
N HIS A 168 20.15 -4.98 -5.45
CA HIS A 168 19.03 -5.81 -5.03
C HIS A 168 18.36 -5.20 -3.78
N PRO A 169 17.03 -5.00 -3.77
CA PRO A 169 16.35 -4.37 -2.66
C PRO A 169 16.16 -5.33 -1.47
N VAL A 170 15.99 -4.74 -0.29
CA VAL A 170 15.18 -5.34 0.78
C VAL A 170 13.73 -5.06 0.43
N ILE A 171 12.86 -6.08 0.42
CA ILE A 171 11.43 -5.91 0.11
C ILE A 171 10.58 -6.02 1.37
N GLY A 172 9.37 -5.50 1.36
CA GLY A 172 8.49 -5.66 2.52
C GLY A 172 7.22 -4.83 2.45
N GLY A 173 6.46 -4.84 3.53
CA GLY A 173 5.28 -3.99 3.62
C GLY A 173 4.34 -4.34 4.75
N HIS A 174 3.31 -3.50 4.88
CA HIS A 174 2.20 -3.67 5.79
C HIS A 174 1.16 -4.63 5.24
N SER A 175 0.62 -5.50 6.09
CA SER A 175 -0.55 -6.33 5.76
C SER A 175 -0.31 -7.11 4.45
N THR A 176 -1.14 -6.90 3.43
CA THR A 176 -1.01 -7.53 2.10
C THR A 176 0.36 -7.29 1.46
N GLY A 177 1.03 -6.16 1.73
CA GLY A 177 2.39 -5.89 1.26
C GLY A 177 3.42 -6.91 1.77
N GLY A 178 3.26 -7.37 3.01
CA GLY A 178 4.03 -8.48 3.56
C GLY A 178 3.69 -9.80 2.89
N LEU A 179 2.40 -10.09 2.70
CA LEU A 179 1.94 -11.32 2.05
C LEU A 179 2.51 -11.48 0.63
N VAL A 180 2.40 -10.45 -0.22
CA VAL A 180 2.89 -10.54 -1.61
C VAL A 180 4.40 -10.74 -1.68
N SER A 181 5.14 -10.20 -0.71
CA SER A 181 6.57 -10.40 -0.56
C SER A 181 6.89 -11.88 -0.27
N TYR A 182 6.14 -12.53 0.61
CA TYR A 182 6.28 -13.97 0.86
C TYR A 182 5.91 -14.83 -0.33
N VAL A 183 4.82 -14.50 -1.05
CA VAL A 183 4.43 -15.22 -2.26
C VAL A 183 5.49 -15.09 -3.35
N TYR A 184 6.06 -13.89 -3.53
CA TYR A 184 7.15 -13.64 -4.48
C TYR A 184 8.36 -14.53 -4.20
N LEU A 185 8.80 -14.62 -2.94
CA LEU A 185 9.95 -15.43 -2.52
C LEU A 185 9.77 -16.94 -2.68
N GLN A 186 8.53 -17.43 -2.74
CA GLN A 186 8.24 -18.84 -3.06
C GLN A 186 8.49 -19.18 -4.55
N GLY A 187 9.08 -18.28 -5.33
CA GLY A 187 9.32 -18.48 -6.76
C GLY A 187 8.01 -18.64 -7.55
N ALA A 188 6.92 -18.07 -7.03
CA ALA A 188 5.61 -18.20 -7.64
C ALA A 188 5.58 -17.49 -9.00
N LYS A 189 4.96 -18.15 -10.00
CA LYS A 189 4.73 -17.62 -11.35
C LYS A 189 3.45 -18.18 -11.96
N PHE A 190 2.91 -17.47 -12.96
CA PHE A 190 1.82 -17.99 -13.77
C PHE A 190 2.34 -18.95 -14.83
N ARG A 191 1.75 -20.14 -14.89
CA ARG A 191 1.99 -21.14 -15.95
C ARG A 191 0.76 -21.25 -16.84
N TRP A 192 0.98 -21.10 -18.14
CA TRP A 192 -0.03 -21.36 -19.17
C TRP A 192 -0.47 -22.83 -19.13
N THR A 193 -1.76 -23.07 -19.29
CA THR A 193 -2.30 -24.42 -19.45
C THR A 193 -3.01 -24.52 -20.80
N TYR A 194 -3.39 -25.73 -21.22
CA TYR A 194 -4.12 -25.92 -22.48
C TYR A 194 -5.45 -25.14 -22.53
N HIS A 195 -6.07 -24.89 -21.37
CA HIS A 195 -7.28 -24.06 -21.26
C HIS A 195 -7.07 -22.61 -21.72
N CYS A 196 -5.82 -22.15 -21.81
CA CYS A 196 -5.53 -20.81 -22.35
C CYS A 196 -5.85 -20.73 -23.84
N LEU A 197 -5.64 -21.83 -24.58
CA LEU A 197 -5.97 -21.93 -26.00
C LEU A 197 -7.48 -21.87 -26.22
N LEU A 198 -8.25 -22.24 -25.20
CA LEU A 198 -9.72 -22.22 -25.20
C LEU A 198 -10.30 -20.91 -24.65
N GLY A 199 -9.44 -19.95 -24.25
CA GLY A 199 -9.88 -18.66 -23.70
C GLY A 199 -10.55 -18.76 -22.32
N GLU A 200 -10.33 -19.85 -21.57
CA GLU A 200 -11.01 -20.05 -20.31
C GLU A 200 -10.52 -19.09 -19.20
N PRO A 201 -11.39 -18.67 -18.26
CA PRO A 201 -11.02 -17.74 -17.19
C PRO A 201 -9.90 -18.23 -16.26
N TRP A 202 -9.84 -19.54 -15.98
CA TRP A 202 -8.89 -20.22 -15.08
C TRP A 202 -7.69 -20.81 -15.84
N CYS A 203 -7.40 -20.26 -17.01
CA CYS A 203 -6.44 -20.85 -17.91
C CYS A 203 -4.98 -20.80 -17.41
N LYS A 204 -4.62 -19.81 -16.59
CA LYS A 204 -3.29 -19.74 -15.95
C LYS A 204 -3.37 -20.33 -14.55
N LYS A 205 -2.41 -21.19 -14.20
CA LYS A 205 -2.25 -21.70 -12.82
C LYS A 205 -1.04 -21.06 -12.16
N VAL A 206 -1.12 -20.82 -10.87
CA VAL A 206 0.05 -20.43 -10.08
C VAL A 206 0.86 -21.69 -9.73
N VAL A 207 2.16 -21.63 -9.98
CA VAL A 207 3.13 -22.69 -9.66
C VAL A 207 4.39 -22.07 -9.05
N SER A 208 5.13 -22.83 -8.25
CA SER A 208 6.50 -22.47 -7.84
C SER A 208 7.52 -22.96 -8.87
N ASP A 209 8.55 -22.15 -9.11
CA ASP A 209 9.70 -22.47 -9.95
C ASP A 209 10.98 -22.44 -9.10
N GLU A 210 11.69 -23.57 -9.02
CA GLU A 210 12.89 -23.71 -8.19
C GLU A 210 13.98 -22.71 -8.58
N ASN A 211 14.15 -22.37 -9.86
CA ASN A 211 15.16 -21.38 -10.25
C ASN A 211 14.78 -19.98 -9.76
N LEU A 212 13.50 -19.63 -9.81
CA LEU A 212 13.03 -18.36 -9.24
C LEU A 212 13.14 -18.34 -7.72
N VAL A 213 12.90 -19.46 -7.02
CA VAL A 213 13.16 -19.55 -5.58
C VAL A 213 14.62 -19.23 -5.31
N ARG A 214 15.54 -19.91 -6.00
CA ARG A 214 16.99 -19.72 -5.82
C ARG A 214 17.44 -18.30 -6.15
N GLU A 215 16.94 -17.72 -7.24
CA GLU A 215 17.28 -16.35 -7.64
C GLU A 215 16.76 -15.32 -6.63
N ARG A 216 15.46 -15.38 -6.31
CA ARG A 216 14.80 -14.41 -5.45
C ARG A 216 15.32 -14.44 -4.02
N ASN A 217 15.74 -15.61 -3.52
CA ASN A 217 16.34 -15.76 -2.20
C ASN A 217 17.88 -15.58 -2.19
N GLY A 218 18.48 -15.16 -3.31
CA GLY A 218 19.91 -14.81 -3.38
C GLY A 218 20.88 -16.00 -3.40
N GLU A 219 20.41 -17.23 -3.64
CA GLU A 219 21.30 -18.36 -3.92
C GLU A 219 22.00 -18.20 -5.29
N VAL A 220 21.33 -17.51 -6.22
CA VAL A 220 21.88 -17.09 -7.51
C VAL A 220 21.51 -15.63 -7.69
N ASN A 221 22.47 -14.78 -8.05
CA ASN A 221 22.19 -13.36 -8.28
C ASN A 221 21.60 -13.14 -9.68
N GLY A 222 20.48 -12.42 -9.75
CA GLY A 222 19.82 -11.98 -10.97
C GLY A 222 18.92 -10.78 -10.72
N ALA A 223 18.23 -10.30 -11.75
CA ALA A 223 17.45 -9.07 -11.67
C ALA A 223 16.22 -9.16 -10.73
N GLU A 224 15.86 -10.37 -10.30
CA GLU A 224 14.78 -10.64 -9.36
C GLU A 224 15.28 -10.97 -7.94
N THR A 225 16.58 -10.90 -7.70
CA THR A 225 17.15 -11.14 -6.37
C THR A 225 16.72 -10.05 -5.39
N VAL A 226 16.34 -10.47 -4.18
CA VAL A 226 16.17 -9.60 -3.02
C VAL A 226 17.09 -10.05 -1.90
N ILE A 227 17.47 -9.14 -1.01
CA ILE A 227 18.48 -9.43 0.03
C ILE A 227 17.90 -9.50 1.45
N GLY A 228 16.60 -9.24 1.61
CA GLY A 228 15.93 -9.28 2.89
C GLY A 228 14.43 -8.98 2.79
N VAL A 229 13.72 -9.25 3.89
CA VAL A 229 12.28 -8.98 4.03
C VAL A 229 12.01 -8.15 5.27
N ILE A 230 11.14 -7.14 5.14
CA ILE A 230 10.54 -6.40 6.25
C ILE A 230 9.05 -6.73 6.29
N ALA A 231 8.60 -7.40 7.35
CA ALA A 231 7.21 -7.75 7.54
C ALA A 231 6.59 -6.86 8.62
N LEU A 232 5.71 -5.94 8.22
CA LEU A 232 5.02 -5.02 9.13
C LEU A 232 3.60 -5.54 9.34
N ASP A 233 3.36 -6.30 10.41
CA ASP A 233 2.07 -6.97 10.63
C ASP A 233 1.56 -7.68 9.34
N PRO A 234 2.32 -8.66 8.80
CA PRO A 234 2.04 -9.23 7.49
C PRO A 234 0.70 -9.97 7.52
N ALA A 235 -0.13 -9.70 6.51
CA ALA A 235 -1.38 -10.42 6.34
C ALA A 235 -1.10 -11.90 6.03
N MET A 236 -1.86 -12.79 6.66
CA MET A 236 -1.77 -14.22 6.43
C MET A 236 -3.18 -14.80 6.33
N ILE A 237 -3.60 -15.60 7.30
CA ILE A 237 -4.89 -16.28 7.30
C ILE A 237 -5.84 -15.43 8.15
N PRO A 238 -6.81 -14.71 7.56
CA PRO A 238 -7.75 -13.93 8.34
C PRO A 238 -8.65 -14.90 9.13
N PRO A 239 -8.95 -14.60 10.40
CA PRO A 239 -9.81 -15.43 11.23
C PRO A 239 -11.29 -15.21 10.87
N LEU A 240 -11.70 -15.78 9.74
CA LEU A 240 -13.07 -15.64 9.24
C LEU A 240 -13.99 -16.74 9.81
N PRO A 241 -15.24 -16.40 10.15
CA PRO A 241 -16.21 -17.38 10.60
C PRO A 241 -16.72 -18.26 9.45
N GLU A 242 -17.11 -19.50 9.74
CA GLU A 242 -17.63 -20.46 8.75
C GLU A 242 -18.83 -19.93 7.95
N VAL A 243 -19.59 -18.96 8.48
CA VAL A 243 -20.72 -18.33 7.78
C VAL A 243 -20.28 -17.57 6.51
N THR A 244 -19.00 -17.19 6.38
CA THR A 244 -18.50 -16.59 5.14
C THR A 244 -18.31 -17.61 4.02
N ASP A 245 -18.32 -18.92 4.33
CA ASP A 245 -18.34 -20.01 3.35
C ASP A 245 -19.77 -20.33 2.90
N MET A 246 -20.46 -19.32 2.35
CA MET A 246 -21.81 -19.48 1.83
C MET A 246 -21.91 -19.05 0.37
N LYS A 247 -22.77 -19.73 -0.41
CA LYS A 247 -22.92 -19.51 -1.86
C LYS A 247 -23.16 -18.05 -2.24
N LEU A 248 -23.92 -17.30 -1.44
CA LEU A 248 -24.19 -15.89 -1.70
C LEU A 248 -22.93 -15.02 -1.55
N MET A 249 -22.10 -15.31 -0.54
CA MET A 249 -20.83 -14.62 -0.35
C MET A 249 -19.89 -14.90 -1.53
N TRP A 250 -19.75 -16.16 -1.91
CA TRP A 250 -18.96 -16.55 -3.08
C TRP A 250 -19.47 -15.93 -4.38
N LEU A 251 -20.79 -15.84 -4.59
CA LEU A 251 -21.36 -15.15 -5.75
C LEU A 251 -20.95 -13.67 -5.82
N LEU A 252 -20.93 -12.99 -4.68
CA LEU A 252 -20.50 -11.59 -4.61
C LEU A 252 -18.99 -11.45 -4.85
N LEU A 253 -18.19 -12.32 -4.24
CA LEU A 253 -16.72 -12.27 -4.32
C LEU A 253 -16.17 -12.75 -5.69
N ASP A 254 -16.82 -13.72 -6.32
CA ASP A 254 -16.43 -14.27 -7.63
C ASP A 254 -16.75 -13.32 -8.79
N THR A 255 -17.60 -12.32 -8.57
CA THR A 255 -17.90 -11.30 -9.59
C THR A 255 -16.67 -10.41 -9.76
N PRO A 256 -15.94 -10.44 -10.90
CA PRO A 256 -14.68 -9.73 -11.05
C PRO A 256 -14.93 -8.24 -11.28
N LEU A 257 -14.71 -7.43 -10.25
CA LEU A 257 -14.95 -5.98 -10.26
C LEU A 257 -13.71 -5.23 -9.80
N TYR A 258 -13.49 -4.06 -10.41
CA TYR A 258 -12.66 -3.02 -9.86
C TYR A 258 -13.55 -1.99 -9.17
N ILE A 259 -13.30 -1.72 -7.90
CA ILE A 259 -14.07 -0.76 -7.10
C ILE A 259 -13.18 0.47 -6.89
N ASP A 260 -13.50 1.56 -7.59
CA ASP A 260 -12.74 2.82 -7.55
C ASP A 260 -13.05 3.63 -6.27
N ILE A 261 -12.71 3.06 -5.10
CA ILE A 261 -12.88 3.72 -3.80
C ILE A 261 -12.19 5.08 -3.81
N ARG A 262 -11.04 5.20 -4.49
CA ARG A 262 -10.33 6.46 -4.57
C ARG A 262 -11.20 7.56 -5.18
N GLY A 263 -11.84 7.30 -6.32
CA GLY A 263 -12.72 8.26 -6.99
C GLY A 263 -13.93 8.65 -6.13
N ILE A 264 -14.48 7.70 -5.36
CA ILE A 264 -15.58 7.96 -4.41
C ILE A 264 -15.11 8.92 -3.31
N ILE A 265 -13.95 8.65 -2.69
CA ILE A 265 -13.41 9.51 -1.65
C ILE A 265 -13.09 10.90 -2.19
N GLU A 266 -12.51 11.01 -3.39
CA GLU A 266 -12.24 12.31 -4.01
C GLU A 266 -13.52 13.11 -4.24
N GLU A 267 -14.62 12.47 -4.63
CA GLU A 267 -15.92 13.13 -4.78
C GLU A 267 -16.50 13.59 -3.43
N ILE A 268 -16.41 12.75 -2.40
CA ILE A 268 -16.84 13.10 -1.03
C ILE A 268 -16.02 14.29 -0.51
N ALA A 269 -14.70 14.25 -0.69
CA ALA A 269 -13.76 15.25 -0.21
C ALA A 269 -13.92 16.63 -0.85
N ARG A 270 -14.58 16.73 -2.01
CA ARG A 270 -14.92 18.04 -2.64
C ARG A 270 -15.96 18.83 -1.86
N ASN A 271 -16.67 18.20 -0.92
CA ASN A 271 -17.67 18.85 -0.09
C ASN A 271 -17.32 18.68 1.38
N GLU A 272 -16.83 19.74 2.03
CA GLU A 272 -16.41 19.70 3.44
C GLU A 272 -17.50 19.18 4.37
N ARG A 273 -18.76 19.57 4.17
CA ARG A 273 -19.87 19.10 5.01
C ARG A 273 -20.10 17.60 4.85
N LEU A 274 -19.99 17.08 3.62
CA LEU A 274 -20.11 15.66 3.35
C LEU A 274 -18.91 14.90 3.94
N TRP A 275 -17.70 15.44 3.77
CA TRP A 275 -16.48 14.88 4.35
C TRP A 275 -16.55 14.77 5.88
N CYS A 276 -16.89 15.85 6.57
CA CYS A 276 -17.03 15.83 8.03
C CYS A 276 -18.08 14.81 8.50
N LYS A 277 -19.20 14.66 7.78
CA LYS A 277 -20.20 13.62 8.09
C LYS A 277 -19.66 12.21 7.88
N THR A 278 -18.89 11.99 6.82
CA THR A 278 -18.24 10.70 6.55
C THR A 278 -17.29 10.34 7.68
N MET A 279 -16.38 11.25 8.07
CA MET A 279 -15.43 11.01 9.16
C MET A 279 -16.13 10.72 10.49
N LEU A 280 -17.13 11.53 10.86
CA LEU A 280 -17.94 11.26 12.07
C LEU A 280 -18.65 9.90 12.04
N THR A 281 -19.04 9.43 10.86
CA THR A 281 -19.65 8.10 10.68
C THR A 281 -18.62 6.99 10.85
N VAL A 282 -17.42 7.17 10.29
CA VAL A 282 -16.30 6.22 10.42
C VAL A 282 -15.86 6.13 11.89
N ASP A 283 -15.66 7.26 12.56
CA ASP A 283 -15.35 7.33 14.00
C ASP A 283 -16.41 6.61 14.84
N GLY A 284 -17.68 6.90 14.57
CA GLY A 284 -18.81 6.28 15.25
C GLY A 284 -18.87 4.76 15.05
N LEU A 285 -18.52 4.28 13.86
CA LEU A 285 -18.44 2.84 13.57
C LEU A 285 -17.30 2.17 14.34
N PHE A 286 -16.10 2.76 14.33
CA PHE A 286 -14.97 2.21 15.08
C PHE A 286 -15.23 2.23 16.59
N ASP A 287 -15.81 3.29 17.14
CA ASP A 287 -16.17 3.34 18.56
C ASP A 287 -17.25 2.30 18.90
N LEU A 288 -18.22 2.06 18.02
CA LEU A 288 -19.20 0.98 18.18
C LEU A 288 -18.52 -0.39 18.23
N ILE A 289 -17.62 -0.69 17.29
CA ILE A 289 -16.86 -1.96 17.25
C ILE A 289 -16.05 -2.12 18.55
N PHE A 290 -15.40 -1.06 19.02
CA PHE A 290 -14.60 -1.09 20.24
C PHE A 290 -15.47 -1.35 21.49
N ARG A 291 -16.64 -0.70 21.60
CA ARG A 291 -17.62 -0.97 22.67
C ARG A 291 -18.19 -2.39 22.60
N MET A 292 -18.40 -2.92 21.40
CA MET A 292 -18.82 -4.31 21.22
C MET A 292 -17.75 -5.27 21.73
N ASN A 293 -16.47 -4.99 21.51
CA ASN A 293 -15.37 -5.79 22.04
C ASN A 293 -15.28 -5.72 23.57
N GLU A 294 -15.40 -4.53 24.16
CA GLU A 294 -15.45 -4.37 25.63
C GLU A 294 -16.56 -5.22 26.27
N ARG A 295 -17.69 -5.40 25.57
CA ARG A 295 -18.86 -6.13 26.09
C ARG A 295 -18.91 -7.61 25.71
N TYR A 296 -18.41 -7.97 24.54
CA TYR A 296 -18.61 -9.30 23.94
C TYR A 296 -17.32 -9.97 23.46
N GLY A 297 -16.18 -9.30 23.57
CA GLY A 297 -14.89 -9.81 23.08
C GLY A 297 -14.44 -11.09 23.77
N GLU A 298 -14.84 -11.32 25.03
CA GLU A 298 -14.58 -12.58 25.75
C GLU A 298 -15.39 -13.76 25.19
N TYR A 299 -16.49 -13.49 24.47
CA TYR A 299 -17.37 -14.51 23.89
C TYR A 299 -17.22 -14.65 22.36
N SER A 300 -16.53 -13.72 21.69
CA SER A 300 -16.41 -13.70 20.23
C SER A 300 -15.05 -13.19 19.77
N GLU A 301 -14.24 -14.11 19.24
CA GLU A 301 -12.95 -13.76 18.65
C GLU A 301 -13.12 -12.81 17.45
N ILE A 302 -14.19 -12.95 16.67
CA ILE A 302 -14.49 -12.07 15.53
C ILE A 302 -14.58 -10.62 15.98
N VAL A 303 -15.24 -10.35 17.11
CA VAL A 303 -15.37 -8.99 17.65
C VAL A 303 -14.01 -8.46 18.12
N ARG A 304 -13.16 -9.32 18.71
CA ARG A 304 -11.77 -8.95 19.05
C ARG A 304 -10.93 -8.65 17.81
N TYR A 305 -11.07 -9.42 16.74
CA TYR A 305 -10.30 -9.22 15.51
C TYR A 305 -10.69 -7.93 14.78
N LEU A 306 -11.92 -7.44 14.95
CA LEU A 306 -12.36 -6.18 14.37
C LEU A 306 -11.83 -4.94 15.12
N THR A 307 -11.22 -5.10 16.31
CA THR A 307 -10.60 -3.99 17.07
C THR A 307 -9.12 -3.76 16.74
N PHE A 308 -8.76 -3.83 15.45
CA PHE A 308 -7.39 -3.55 14.99
C PHE A 308 -7.02 -2.05 15.08
N THR A 309 -8.02 -1.16 15.16
CA THR A 309 -7.83 0.28 15.42
C THR A 309 -8.53 0.65 16.72
N ASN A 310 -7.80 1.33 17.62
CA ASN A 310 -8.40 1.94 18.82
C ASN A 310 -8.76 3.40 18.52
N PRO A 311 -10.04 3.75 18.32
CA PRO A 311 -10.45 5.11 17.98
C PRO A 311 -10.20 6.10 19.12
N ARG A 312 -10.06 5.62 20.37
CA ARG A 312 -9.80 6.48 21.54
C ARG A 312 -8.34 6.91 21.67
N ASN A 313 -7.44 6.35 20.85
CA ASN A 313 -6.01 6.64 20.88
C ASN A 313 -5.47 7.06 19.49
N LEU A 314 -6.36 7.40 18.56
CA LEU A 314 -5.97 7.84 17.23
C LEU A 314 -5.99 9.37 17.17
N ASN A 315 -4.92 9.97 16.65
CA ASN A 315 -4.90 11.41 16.41
C ASN A 315 -5.83 11.74 15.23
N PRO A 316 -6.76 12.71 15.35
CA PRO A 316 -7.71 13.03 14.29
C PRO A 316 -7.08 13.42 12.93
N ALA A 317 -5.91 14.06 12.93
CA ALA A 317 -5.21 14.41 11.70
C ALA A 317 -4.58 13.17 11.03
N LEU A 318 -4.10 12.20 11.81
CA LEU A 318 -3.64 10.91 11.26
C LEU A 318 -4.81 10.11 10.67
N ASP A 319 -5.96 10.12 11.33
CA ASP A 319 -7.17 9.45 10.84
C ASP A 319 -7.72 10.09 9.56
N ASP A 320 -7.81 11.43 9.53
CA ASP A 320 -8.19 12.16 8.31
C ASP A 320 -7.20 11.86 7.18
N PHE A 321 -5.89 11.84 7.46
CA PHE A 321 -4.89 11.51 6.45
C PHE A 321 -5.05 10.09 5.91
N LEU A 322 -5.31 9.12 6.79
CA LEU A 322 -5.56 7.73 6.41
C LEU A 322 -6.78 7.60 5.50
N ALA A 323 -7.91 8.15 5.91
CA ALA A 323 -9.13 8.12 5.10
C ALA A 323 -8.97 8.91 3.79
N ARG A 324 -8.33 10.08 3.83
CA ARG A 324 -8.25 11.00 2.70
C ARG A 324 -7.20 10.59 1.70
N TYR A 325 -6.03 10.11 2.11
CA TYR A 325 -4.88 9.91 1.23
C TYR A 325 -4.37 8.46 1.16
N ILE A 326 -4.64 7.62 2.15
CA ILE A 326 -4.18 6.22 2.14
C ILE A 326 -5.22 5.29 1.55
N ALA A 327 -6.50 5.43 1.95
CA ALA A 327 -7.58 4.56 1.50
C ALA A 327 -7.80 4.64 -0.01
N ASP A 328 -7.77 3.49 -0.67
CA ASP A 328 -7.74 3.36 -2.13
C ASP A 328 -8.55 2.16 -2.64
N SER A 329 -8.61 2.06 -3.96
CA SER A 329 -9.37 1.11 -4.74
C SER A 329 -8.95 -0.34 -4.50
N LEU A 330 -9.85 -1.26 -4.81
CA LEU A 330 -9.60 -2.70 -4.70
C LEU A 330 -10.22 -3.48 -5.85
N TYR A 331 -9.87 -4.76 -5.93
CA TYR A 331 -10.46 -5.72 -6.83
C TYR A 331 -11.16 -6.82 -6.03
N THR A 332 -12.40 -7.17 -6.38
CA THR A 332 -13.13 -8.22 -5.64
C THR A 332 -12.41 -9.58 -5.60
N PRO A 333 -11.61 -10.02 -6.61
CA PRO A 333 -10.86 -11.26 -6.49
C PRO A 333 -9.75 -11.22 -5.42
N THR A 334 -9.29 -10.05 -4.97
CA THR A 334 -8.37 -9.99 -3.82
C THR A 334 -9.11 -10.32 -2.52
N LEU A 335 -10.36 -9.85 -2.37
CA LEU A 335 -11.23 -10.24 -1.26
C LEU A 335 -11.62 -11.72 -1.33
N ALA A 336 -11.92 -12.23 -2.53
CA ALA A 336 -12.22 -13.65 -2.73
C ALA A 336 -11.06 -14.54 -2.25
N GLN A 337 -9.83 -14.14 -2.56
CA GLN A 337 -8.64 -14.89 -2.14
C GLN A 337 -8.42 -14.83 -0.62
N TYR A 338 -8.67 -13.69 0.03
CA TYR A 338 -8.65 -13.62 1.49
C TYR A 338 -9.78 -14.43 2.15
N ASN A 339 -10.97 -14.42 1.56
CA ASN A 339 -12.08 -15.26 2.02
C ASN A 339 -11.70 -16.75 1.94
N ASP A 340 -11.11 -17.18 0.81
CA ASP A 340 -10.60 -18.55 0.61
C ASP A 340 -9.59 -18.94 1.68
N PHE A 341 -8.66 -18.02 2.02
CA PHE A 341 -7.69 -18.28 3.07
C PHE A 341 -8.35 -18.47 4.43
N GLY A 342 -9.27 -17.58 4.79
CA GLY A 342 -9.92 -17.61 6.09
C GLY A 342 -10.89 -18.79 6.26
N THR A 343 -11.73 -19.08 5.26
CA THR A 343 -12.71 -20.18 5.32
C THR A 343 -12.03 -21.54 5.42
N HIS A 344 -10.93 -21.72 4.69
CA HIS A 344 -10.17 -22.97 4.69
C HIS A 344 -9.04 -23.00 5.72
N LYS A 345 -8.88 -21.93 6.51
CA LYS A 345 -7.82 -21.76 7.53
C LYS A 345 -6.42 -22.10 6.99
N THR A 346 -6.16 -21.77 5.74
CA THR A 346 -4.89 -22.08 5.06
C THR A 346 -4.52 -20.97 4.09
N ALA A 347 -3.26 -20.53 4.15
CA ALA A 347 -2.69 -19.76 3.07
C ALA A 347 -2.27 -20.72 1.95
N ARG A 348 -2.24 -20.24 0.70
CA ARG A 348 -1.69 -21.03 -0.41
C ARG A 348 -0.17 -21.11 -0.26
N GLU A 349 0.34 -22.31 -0.05
CA GLU A 349 1.76 -22.63 -0.22
C GLU A 349 2.00 -23.09 -1.65
N TYR A 350 2.94 -22.46 -2.34
CA TYR A 350 3.25 -22.78 -3.73
C TYR A 350 4.40 -23.78 -3.85
N LEU A 351 5.14 -24.03 -2.76
CA LEU A 351 6.14 -25.08 -2.65
C LEU A 351 5.46 -26.44 -2.55
N ARG A 352 5.60 -27.28 -3.58
CA ARG A 352 5.30 -28.71 -3.44
C ARG A 352 6.40 -29.30 -2.57
N LYS A 353 6.14 -29.50 -1.27
CA LYS A 353 6.96 -30.46 -0.50
C LYS A 353 6.79 -31.81 -1.18
N TRP A 354 7.83 -32.27 -1.87
CA TRP A 354 7.96 -33.66 -2.27
C TRP A 354 7.78 -34.50 -1.00
N ARG A 355 6.67 -35.22 -0.89
CA ARG A 355 6.54 -36.36 0.01
C ARG A 355 6.89 -37.61 -0.75
#